data_AF-A0AAW9BA29-F1
#
_entry.id   AF-A0AAW9BA29-F1
#
_cell.length_a   1.000
_cell.length_b   1.000
_cell.length_c   1.000
_cell.angle_alpha   90.00
_cell.angle_beta   90.00
_cell.angle_gamma   90.00
#
_symmetry.space_group_name_H-M   'P 1'
#
loop_
_entity.id
_entity.type
_entity.pdbx_description
1 polymer ?
#
loop_
_entity_poly.entity_id
_entity_poly.type
_entity_poly.pdbx_seq_one_letter_code
_entity_poly.pdbx_strand_id
1 'polypeptide(L)'
;PDDRGAREGHSMRRVPQTHVLAKWNLPYAFTIHPGEERTFDVKLDVPWNTPVTIGDAKVWLETGLDAAMALDPTDKDILTVRPDPLMDAILSAFE
;
A
#
# COMPACT_ATOMS: atom_id res chain seq x y z
N PRO A 1 -52.65 7.67 -18.49
CA PRO A 1 -52.07 6.45 -19.08
C PRO A 1 -50.55 6.63 -19.26
N ASP A 2 -49.83 6.10 -18.27
CA ASP A 2 -48.43 5.66 -18.25
C ASP A 2 -47.34 6.57 -18.87
N ASP A 3 -46.75 7.39 -18.00
CA ASP A 3 -45.53 8.17 -18.24
C ASP A 3 -44.33 7.37 -17.68
N ARG A 4 -43.69 6.57 -18.55
CA ARG A 4 -42.54 5.73 -18.16
C ARG A 4 -41.26 6.55 -18.18
N GLY A 5 -40.96 7.20 -17.04
CA GLY A 5 -39.63 7.71 -16.74
C GLY A 5 -38.65 6.55 -16.56
N ALA A 6 -37.76 6.36 -17.54
CA ALA A 6 -36.61 5.47 -17.45
C ALA A 6 -35.70 5.93 -16.31
N ARG A 7 -35.57 5.10 -15.26
CA ARG A 7 -34.56 5.29 -14.21
C ARG A 7 -33.26 4.69 -14.70
N GLU A 8 -32.39 5.51 -15.30
CA GLU A 8 -30.99 5.16 -15.53
C GLU A 8 -30.29 4.98 -14.19
N GLY A 9 -30.21 3.72 -13.76
CA GLY A 9 -29.41 3.31 -12.61
C GLY A 9 -27.95 3.64 -12.88
N HIS A 10 -27.41 4.61 -12.15
CA HIS A 10 -25.98 4.87 -12.14
C HIS A 10 -25.27 3.62 -11.62
N SER A 11 -24.63 2.86 -12.51
CA SER A 11 -23.82 1.71 -12.12
C SER A 11 -22.60 2.21 -11.35
N MET A 12 -22.55 1.91 -10.06
CA MET A 12 -21.45 2.32 -9.19
C MET A 12 -20.22 1.48 -9.55
N ARG A 13 -19.31 2.05 -10.34
CA ARG A 13 -18.07 1.40 -10.76
C ARG A 13 -17.09 1.35 -9.59
N ARG A 14 -16.70 0.14 -9.15
CA ARG A 14 -15.56 -0.04 -8.23
C ARG A 14 -14.26 0.32 -8.96
N VAL A 15 -13.48 1.24 -8.38
CA VAL A 15 -12.17 1.64 -8.90
C VAL A 15 -11.13 1.32 -7.83
N PRO A 16 -10.10 0.50 -8.13
CA PRO A 16 -9.01 0.30 -7.18
C PRO A 16 -8.26 1.61 -6.98
N GLN A 17 -8.02 1.99 -5.73
CA GLN A 17 -7.30 3.19 -5.37
C GLN A 17 -6.14 2.85 -4.46
N THR A 18 -4.95 3.31 -4.84
CA THR A 18 -3.73 3.21 -4.04
C THR A 18 -3.65 4.38 -3.08
N HIS A 19 -3.30 4.10 -1.83
CA HIS A 19 -3.07 5.11 -0.79
C HIS A 19 -1.75 4.85 -0.07
N VAL A 20 -1.00 5.91 0.19
CA VAL A 20 0.23 5.84 0.99
C VAL A 20 -0.13 5.86 2.46
N LEU A 21 0.19 4.77 3.17
CA LEU A 21 -0.08 4.65 4.60
C LEU A 21 0.97 5.37 5.45
N ALA A 22 2.23 5.31 5.02
CA ALA A 22 3.36 6.01 5.63
C ALA A 22 4.49 6.18 4.60
N LYS A 23 5.34 7.18 4.82
CA LYS A 23 6.50 7.47 3.98
C LYS A 23 7.70 7.79 4.86
N TRP A 24 8.84 7.17 4.55
CA TRP A 24 10.12 7.42 5.19
C TRP A 24 11.15 7.76 4.13
N ASN A 25 12.07 8.66 4.47
CA ASN A 25 13.20 8.99 3.63
C ASN A 25 14.47 8.81 4.47
N LEU A 26 15.58 8.49 3.81
CA LEU A 26 16.88 8.54 4.45
C LEU A 26 17.16 9.97 4.94
N PRO A 27 17.80 10.14 6.12
CA PRO A 27 18.04 11.46 6.69
C PRO A 27 19.12 12.27 5.95
N TYR A 28 19.78 11.68 4.96
CA TYR A 28 20.84 12.31 4.19
C TYR A 28 20.83 11.84 2.73
N ALA A 29 21.35 12.72 1.86
CA ALA A 29 21.72 12.35 0.49
C ALA A 29 23.09 11.67 0.45
N PHE A 30 23.32 10.84 -0.55
CA PHE A 30 24.59 10.14 -0.73
C PHE A 30 24.99 10.03 -2.19
N THR A 31 26.28 9.80 -2.44
CA THR A 31 26.82 9.46 -3.76
C THR A 31 27.27 8.00 -3.73
N ILE A 32 26.95 7.25 -4.78
CA ILE A 32 27.36 5.86 -4.98
C ILE A 32 28.11 5.73 -6.31
N HIS A 33 29.21 4.97 -6.32
CA HIS A 33 30.06 4.78 -7.49
C HIS A 33 29.75 3.47 -8.23
N PRO A 34 30.17 3.32 -9.51
CA PRO A 34 29.98 2.08 -10.25
C PRO A 34 30.59 0.87 -9.53
N GLY A 35 29.76 -0.17 -9.28
CA GLY A 35 30.17 -1.39 -8.58
C GLY A 35 30.21 -1.26 -7.05
N GLU A 36 29.84 -0.11 -6.49
CA GLU A 36 29.69 0.07 -5.05
C GLU A 36 28.33 -0.50 -4.59
N GLU A 37 28.34 -1.26 -3.51
CA GLU A 37 27.14 -1.76 -2.83
C GLU A 37 26.96 -1.03 -1.50
N ARG A 38 25.74 -0.60 -1.21
CA ARG A 38 25.38 -0.01 0.09
C ARG A 38 24.12 -0.65 0.64
N THR A 39 24.20 -1.06 1.89
CA THR A 39 23.09 -1.64 2.64
C THR A 39 22.64 -0.66 3.72
N PHE A 40 21.33 -0.47 3.85
CA PHE A 40 20.74 0.39 4.87
C PHE A 40 19.78 -0.45 5.71
N ASP A 41 20.10 -0.61 6.99
CA ASP A 41 19.19 -1.25 7.93
C ASP A 41 18.11 -0.24 8.36
N VAL A 42 16.85 -0.58 8.07
CA VAL A 42 15.70 0.25 8.44
C VAL A 42 14.77 -0.52 9.38
N LYS A 43 14.22 0.21 10.35
CA LYS A 43 13.12 -0.28 11.20
C LYS A 43 11.94 0.65 11.01
N LEU A 44 10.84 0.11 10.51
CA LEU A 44 9.62 0.84 10.22
C LEU A 44 8.51 0.31 11.11
N ASP A 45 7.86 1.19 11.86
CA ASP A 45 6.67 0.82 12.62
C ASP A 45 5.46 0.78 11.68
N VAL A 46 4.66 -0.28 11.78
CA VAL A 46 3.44 -0.44 10.97
C VAL A 46 2.37 0.53 11.47
N PRO A 47 1.83 1.43 10.62
CA PRO A 47 0.79 2.37 11.03
C PRO A 47 -0.48 1.66 11.53
N TRP A 48 -1.14 2.21 12.55
CA TRP A 48 -2.39 1.65 13.10
C TRP A 48 -3.55 1.59 12.10
N ASN A 49 -3.54 2.44 11.06
CA ASN A 49 -4.52 2.44 9.98
C ASN A 49 -4.16 1.45 8.85
N THR A 50 -3.14 0.61 9.04
CA THR A 50 -2.78 -0.41 8.05
C THR A 50 -3.86 -1.49 8.01
N PRO A 51 -4.50 -1.71 6.85
CA PRO A 51 -5.54 -2.71 6.75
C PRO A 51 -4.98 -4.11 6.90
N VAL A 52 -5.72 -4.98 7.58
CA VAL A 52 -5.46 -6.41 7.59
C VAL A 52 -5.61 -6.95 6.17
N THR A 53 -4.68 -7.81 5.74
CA THR A 53 -4.62 -8.36 4.38
C THR A 53 -5.62 -9.51 4.22
N ILE A 54 -6.92 -9.17 4.19
CA ILE A 54 -8.03 -10.10 3.96
C ILE A 54 -8.79 -9.70 2.68
N GLY A 55 -9.12 -10.68 1.84
CA GLY A 55 -9.86 -10.49 0.59
C GLY A 55 -9.07 -9.68 -0.45
N ASP A 56 -9.65 -8.56 -0.90
CA ASP A 56 -9.07 -7.69 -1.94
C ASP A 56 -7.99 -6.72 -1.40
N ALA A 57 -7.84 -6.60 -0.08
CA ALA A 57 -6.91 -5.66 0.54
C ALA A 57 -5.46 -6.12 0.33
N LYS A 58 -4.65 -5.30 -0.34
CA LYS A 58 -3.21 -5.55 -0.57
C LYS A 58 -2.39 -4.43 0.05
N VAL A 59 -1.37 -4.83 0.81
CA VAL A 59 -0.38 -3.93 1.41
C VAL A 59 0.99 -4.28 0.86
N TRP A 60 1.81 -3.29 0.53
CA TRP A 60 3.17 -3.48 0.06
C TRP A 60 4.09 -2.39 0.62
N LEU A 61 5.38 -2.71 0.68
CA LEU A 61 6.45 -1.74 0.85
C LEU A 61 6.95 -1.35 -0.54
N GLU A 62 7.17 -0.05 -0.76
CA GLU A 62 7.75 0.46 -1.99
C GLU A 62 9.04 1.19 -1.64
N THR A 63 10.16 0.73 -2.19
CA THR A 63 11.45 1.40 -2.05
C THR A 63 11.80 2.08 -3.37
N GLY A 64 12.20 3.34 -3.28
CA GLY A 64 12.65 4.11 -4.43
C GLY A 64 13.95 4.81 -4.10
N LEU A 65 14.84 4.89 -5.10
CA LEU A 65 16.00 5.76 -5.07
C LEU A 65 15.82 6.85 -6.13
N ASP A 66 15.82 8.11 -5.70
CA ASP A 66 15.82 9.26 -6.61
C ASP A 66 17.27 9.58 -6.98
N ALA A 67 17.64 9.36 -8.24
CA ALA A 67 19.00 9.57 -8.74
C ALA A 67 18.99 10.57 -9.91
N ALA A 68 19.69 11.70 -9.74
CA ALA A 68 19.80 12.72 -10.75
C ALA A 68 20.32 12.14 -12.08
N MET A 69 19.50 12.25 -13.14
CA MET A 69 19.79 11.79 -14.51
C MET A 69 19.75 10.28 -14.76
N ALA A 70 19.17 9.49 -13.86
CA ALA A 70 18.97 8.05 -14.04
C ALA A 70 17.48 7.66 -14.06
N LEU A 71 17.17 6.44 -14.52
CA LEU A 71 15.87 5.82 -14.30
C LEU A 71 15.79 5.42 -12.82
N ASP A 72 14.86 5.99 -12.07
CA ASP A 72 14.67 5.69 -10.64
C ASP A 72 14.37 4.19 -10.46
N PRO A 73 15.23 3.42 -9.78
CA PRO A 73 14.89 2.05 -9.45
C PRO A 73 13.79 2.10 -8.39
N THR A 74 12.64 1.52 -8.73
CA THR A 74 11.53 1.28 -7.81
C THR A 74 11.36 -0.22 -7.63
N ASP A 75 11.23 -0.65 -6.39
CA ASP A 75 10.98 -2.05 -6.02
C ASP A 75 9.76 -2.14 -5.10
N LYS A 76 9.01 -3.23 -5.21
CA LYS A 76 7.73 -3.44 -4.51
C LYS A 76 7.69 -4.81 -3.84
N ASP A 77 7.67 -4.81 -2.53
CA ASP A 77 7.56 -6.00 -1.70
C ASP A 77 6.16 -6.15 -1.11
N ILE A 78 5.46 -7.25 -1.42
CA ILE A 78 4.13 -7.52 -0.88
C ILE A 78 4.23 -7.94 0.59
N LEU A 79 3.41 -7.34 1.45
CA LEU A 79 3.36 -7.63 2.88
C LEU A 79 2.02 -8.28 3.25
N THR A 80 2.06 -9.24 4.19
CA THR A 80 0.84 -9.81 4.80
C THR A 80 0.67 -9.24 6.20
N VAL A 81 -0.37 -8.44 6.38
CA VAL A 81 -0.75 -7.84 7.67
C VAL A 81 -1.81 -8.74 8.29
N ARG A 82 -1.49 -9.33 9.44
CA ARG A 82 -2.41 -10.20 10.19
C ARG A 82 -3.18 -9.40 11.24
N PRO A 83 -4.44 -9.77 11.53
CA PRO A 83 -5.18 -9.15 12.61
C PRO A 83 -4.49 -9.47 13.94
N ASP A 84 -4.62 -8.57 14.91
CA ASP A 84 -4.27 -8.90 16.29
C ASP A 84 -5.28 -9.92 16.86
N PRO A 85 -4.97 -10.60 17.98
CA PRO A 85 -5.84 -11.64 18.52
C PRO A 85 -7.27 -11.20 18.86
N LEU A 86 -7.47 -9.93 19.26
CA LEU A 86 -8.80 -9.41 19.56
C LEU A 86 -9.59 -9.18 18.26
N MET A 87 -8.96 -8.58 17.26
CA MET A 87 -9.55 -8.35 15.95
C MET A 87 -9.85 -9.68 15.24
N ASP A 88 -8.97 -10.67 15.35
CA ASP A 88 -9.17 -12.02 14.83
C ASP A 88 -10.39 -12.69 15.47
N ALA A 89 -10.49 -12.66 16.80
CA ALA A 89 -11.63 -13.21 17.53
C ALA A 89 -12.96 -12.54 17.14
N ILE A 90 -12.96 -11.22 16.90
CA ILE A 90 -14.14 -10.50 16.41
C ILE A 90 -14.50 -10.98 15.01
N LEU A 91 -13.54 -11.00 14.08
CA LEU A 91 -13.77 -11.41 12.70
C LEU A 91 -14.30 -12.84 12.62
N SER A 92 -13.69 -13.78 13.36
CA SER A 92 -14.15 -15.17 13.43
C SER A 92 -15.53 -15.33 14.08
N ALA A 93 -15.95 -14.42 14.97
CA ALA A 93 -17.28 -14.46 15.56
C ALA A 93 -18.39 -14.00 14.59
N PHE A 94 -18.03 -13.31 13.50
CA PHE A 94 -18.94 -12.87 12.45
C PHE A 94 -18.94 -13.78 11.21
N GLU A 95 -18.06 -14.78 11.15
CA GLU A 95 -18.16 -15.92 10.21
C GLU A 95 -19.27 -16.89 10.62
#